data_AF-A0A249A4Z3-F1
#
_entry.id   AF-A0A249A4Z3-F1
#
_cell.length_a   1.000
_cell.length_b   1.000
_cell.length_c   1.000
_cell.angle_alpha   90.00
_cell.angle_beta   90.00
_cell.angle_gamma   90.00
#
_symmetry.space_group_name_H-M   'P 1'
#
loop_
_entity.id
_entity.type
_entity.pdbx_description
1 polymer ?
#
loop_
_entity_poly.entity_id
_entity_poly.type
_entity_poly.pdbx_seq_one_letter_code
_entity_poly.pdbx_strand_id
1 'polypeptide(L)'
;MGEFNCPDVNFPHTATGKHKRINYSATLSAYIHDLFTPFISYSQTHRAPNIKEIFFSNLGDYGVNTALQPEQAKTTQFGINGFKERVFSEEDKLGFKVLFYNTHLKNYIYNVQHTAVGSAPSLFIFHKNYEKPVNIKGIELEFSYDIGSFYGNLAYARQNTNQPVSFTDASSRVDAASHYGFKTQGFGASKISALPRDYGSLELGTRWFDQRLQIGGVAKYYGKSKRIAIDEFNYTYYPGTHIVKETHRLEETVNKQPIIVDFYVSYEPIKSLILKLEL
;
A
#
# COMPACT_ATOMS: atom_id res chain seq x y z
N MET A 1 34.68 -38.31 -16.14
CA MET A 1 33.85 -37.21 -15.61
C MET A 1 33.97 -37.29 -14.10
N GLY A 2 34.60 -36.31 -13.44
CA GLY A 2 34.70 -36.30 -11.99
C GLY A 2 33.39 -35.80 -11.38
N GLU A 3 32.84 -36.55 -10.43
CA GLU A 3 31.70 -36.10 -9.63
C GLU A 3 32.10 -34.82 -8.88
N PHE A 4 31.42 -33.71 -9.19
CA PHE A 4 31.48 -32.51 -8.36
C PHE A 4 30.75 -32.82 -7.06
N ASN A 5 31.50 -33.24 -6.05
CA ASN A 5 31.01 -33.45 -4.71
C ASN A 5 30.89 -32.07 -4.04
N CYS A 6 29.72 -31.44 -4.11
CA CYS A 6 29.39 -30.25 -3.32
C CYS A 6 28.75 -30.72 -2.02
N PRO A 7 29.48 -30.78 -0.89
CA PRO A 7 28.87 -31.12 0.38
C PRO A 7 27.86 -30.04 0.78
N ASP A 8 26.65 -30.47 1.15
CA ASP A 8 25.66 -29.58 1.75
C ASP A 8 26.20 -29.05 3.08
N VAL A 9 26.55 -27.77 3.10
CA VAL A 9 26.93 -27.07 4.33
C VAL A 9 25.66 -26.52 4.95
N ASN A 10 25.06 -27.28 5.88
CA ASN A 10 23.97 -26.79 6.71
C ASN A 10 24.51 -25.77 7.70
N PHE A 11 24.01 -24.54 7.64
CA PHE A 11 24.34 -23.52 8.65
C PHE A 11 23.25 -23.54 9.72
N PRO A 12 23.51 -24.05 10.95
CA PRO A 12 22.50 -24.09 11.98
C PRO A 12 22.12 -22.67 12.42
N HIS A 13 20.96 -22.19 11.97
CA HIS A 13 20.43 -20.91 12.40
C HIS A 13 19.58 -21.08 13.67
N THR A 14 20.10 -20.61 14.80
CA THR A 14 19.32 -20.54 16.04
C THR A 14 18.41 -19.30 16.00
N ALA A 15 17.14 -19.44 16.38
CA ALA A 15 16.23 -18.31 16.49
C ALA A 15 16.64 -17.41 17.68
N THR A 16 16.92 -16.14 17.42
CA THR A 16 17.45 -15.18 18.42
C THR A 16 16.51 -14.00 18.71
N GLY A 17 15.29 -14.03 18.17
CA GLY A 17 14.33 -12.91 18.24
C GLY A 17 13.64 -12.72 19.60
N LYS A 18 13.34 -11.46 19.97
CA LYS A 18 12.51 -11.14 21.15
C LYS A 18 11.02 -11.37 20.87
N HIS A 19 10.40 -12.32 21.57
CA HIS A 19 9.03 -12.82 21.31
C HIS A 19 7.87 -12.07 21.98
N LYS A 20 8.11 -11.01 22.75
CA LYS A 20 7.04 -10.25 23.43
C LYS A 20 6.90 -8.84 22.86
N ARG A 21 5.67 -8.46 22.49
CA ARG A 21 5.27 -7.13 22.04
C ARG A 21 3.88 -6.81 22.57
N ILE A 22 3.65 -5.53 22.90
CA ILE A 22 2.38 -5.02 23.42
C ILE A 22 1.81 -4.05 22.40
N ASN A 23 0.57 -4.31 22.01
CA ASN A 23 -0.24 -3.41 21.20
C ASN A 23 -1.20 -2.66 22.12
N TYR A 24 -1.40 -1.39 21.85
CA TYR A 24 -2.32 -0.55 22.63
C TYR A 24 -2.83 0.59 21.75
N SER A 25 -4.03 1.06 22.04
CA SER A 25 -4.63 2.20 21.36
C SER A 25 -5.49 2.99 22.34
N ALA A 26 -5.65 4.27 22.05
CA ALA A 26 -6.55 5.16 22.74
C ALA A 26 -7.18 6.12 21.72
N THR A 27 -8.48 6.33 21.84
CA THR A 27 -9.21 7.28 21.00
C THR A 27 -10.03 8.18 21.92
N LEU A 28 -9.91 9.48 21.70
CA LEU A 28 -10.74 10.49 22.34
C LEU A 28 -11.59 11.15 21.26
N SER A 29 -12.90 11.21 21.48
CA SER A 29 -13.84 11.95 20.65
C SER A 29 -14.69 12.85 21.52
N ALA A 30 -15.12 13.97 20.96
CA ALA A 30 -16.04 14.89 21.62
C ALA A 30 -17.19 15.21 20.68
N TYR A 31 -18.41 15.05 21.14
CA TYR A 31 -19.59 15.53 20.43
C TYR A 31 -19.82 17.00 20.83
N ILE A 32 -19.63 17.91 19.88
CA ILE A 32 -19.80 19.36 20.09
C ILE A 32 -21.02 19.86 19.32
N HIS A 33 -21.19 19.37 18.09
CA HIS A 33 -22.33 19.68 17.22
C HIS A 33 -22.51 18.54 16.20
N ASP A 34 -23.70 18.41 15.61
CA ASP A 34 -24.03 17.40 14.59
C ASP A 34 -23.01 17.37 13.44
N LEU A 35 -22.58 18.55 12.98
CA LEU A 35 -21.57 18.72 11.93
C LEU A 35 -20.12 18.86 12.45
N PHE A 36 -19.89 18.67 13.76
CA PHE A 36 -18.57 18.82 14.35
C PHE A 36 -18.38 17.87 15.53
N THR A 37 -18.01 16.64 15.21
CA THR A 37 -17.57 15.62 16.16
C THR A 37 -16.08 15.33 15.92
N PRO A 38 -15.15 16.13 16.49
CA PRO A 38 -13.73 15.87 16.39
C PRO A 38 -13.31 14.62 17.14
N PHE A 39 -12.26 13.95 16.64
CA PHE A 39 -11.60 12.85 17.32
C PHE A 39 -10.08 12.90 17.12
N ILE A 40 -9.37 12.36 18.09
CA ILE A 40 -7.96 12.05 18.02
C ILE A 40 -7.76 10.59 18.42
N SER A 41 -6.97 9.85 17.66
CA SER A 41 -6.62 8.47 17.95
C SER A 41 -5.12 8.28 17.92
N TYR A 42 -4.62 7.45 18.84
CA TYR A 42 -3.26 6.95 18.85
C TYR A 42 -3.29 5.43 18.93
N SER A 43 -2.52 4.75 18.10
CA SER A 43 -2.37 3.30 18.17
C SER A 43 -0.92 2.88 17.97
N GLN A 44 -0.52 1.84 18.70
CA GLN A 44 0.70 1.09 18.47
C GLN A 44 0.36 -0.35 18.13
N THR A 45 0.81 -0.81 16.97
CA THR A 45 0.64 -2.17 16.48
C THR A 45 1.98 -2.77 16.09
N HIS A 46 2.01 -4.09 15.90
CA HIS A 46 3.18 -4.78 15.37
C HIS A 46 2.77 -5.90 14.41
N ARG A 47 3.67 -6.21 13.47
CA ARG A 47 3.59 -7.38 12.60
C ARG A 47 4.83 -8.25 12.83
N ALA A 48 4.64 -9.51 13.17
CA ALA A 48 5.74 -10.46 13.26
C ALA A 48 6.27 -10.79 11.84
N PRO A 49 7.58 -11.07 11.70
CA PRO A 49 8.11 -11.61 10.45
C PRO A 49 7.42 -12.93 10.14
N ASN A 50 7.02 -13.12 8.89
CA ASN A 50 6.40 -14.36 8.45
C ASN A 50 7.48 -15.41 8.12
N ILE A 51 7.10 -16.71 8.13
CA ILE A 51 8.04 -17.83 7.90
C ILE A 51 8.73 -17.70 6.54
N LYS A 52 8.02 -17.19 5.52
CA LYS A 52 8.59 -16.96 4.20
C LYS A 52 9.70 -15.91 4.28
N GLU A 53 9.49 -14.77 4.94
CA GLU A 53 10.52 -13.73 5.12
C GLU A 53 11.75 -14.24 5.87
N ILE A 54 11.55 -15.07 6.90
CA ILE A 54 12.65 -15.61 7.71
C ILE A 54 13.47 -16.65 6.95
N PHE A 55 12.82 -17.60 6.28
CA PHE A 55 13.47 -18.77 5.68
C PHE A 55 13.55 -18.71 4.15
N PHE A 56 13.17 -17.60 3.51
CA PHE A 56 13.31 -17.46 2.06
C PHE A 56 14.78 -17.48 1.69
N SER A 57 15.14 -18.38 0.79
CA SER A 57 16.44 -18.34 0.14
C SER A 57 16.33 -18.96 -1.25
N ASN A 58 16.92 -18.30 -2.22
CA ASN A 58 17.10 -18.81 -3.58
C ASN A 58 18.50 -19.42 -3.79
N LEU A 59 19.34 -19.45 -2.74
CA LEU A 59 20.69 -19.99 -2.77
C LEU A 59 21.06 -20.58 -1.41
N GLY A 60 20.82 -21.89 -1.22
CA GLY A 60 21.12 -22.59 0.04
C GLY A 60 20.56 -21.85 1.27
N ASP A 61 21.34 -21.76 2.34
CA ASP A 61 20.96 -21.01 3.56
C ASP A 61 21.33 -19.51 3.51
N TYR A 62 21.98 -19.01 2.45
CA TYR A 62 22.50 -17.64 2.40
C TYR A 62 21.40 -16.56 2.55
N GLY A 63 20.18 -16.81 2.06
CA GLY A 63 19.05 -15.88 2.16
C GLY A 63 18.32 -15.89 3.52
N VAL A 64 18.58 -16.89 4.37
CA VAL A 64 17.88 -17.09 5.63
C VAL A 64 18.28 -16.00 6.63
N ASN A 65 17.28 -15.36 7.23
CA ASN A 65 17.47 -14.35 8.27
C ASN A 65 16.58 -14.61 9.49
N THR A 66 17.09 -15.41 10.43
CA THR A 66 16.41 -15.69 11.71
C THR A 66 16.47 -14.54 12.72
N ALA A 67 17.20 -13.46 12.41
CA ALA A 67 17.36 -12.29 13.25
C ALA A 67 16.37 -11.15 12.91
N LEU A 68 15.44 -11.37 11.97
CA LEU A 68 14.41 -10.39 11.60
C LEU A 68 13.63 -9.93 12.83
N GLN A 69 13.54 -8.61 12.98
CA GLN A 69 12.73 -7.99 14.02
C GLN A 69 11.30 -7.78 13.53
N PRO A 70 10.29 -7.91 14.42
CA PRO A 70 8.93 -7.48 14.12
C PRO A 70 8.87 -6.00 13.71
N GLU A 71 8.04 -5.71 12.73
CA GLU A 71 7.67 -4.35 12.34
C GLU A 71 6.80 -3.74 13.45
N GLN A 72 7.00 -2.46 13.74
CA GLN A 72 6.20 -1.75 14.73
C GLN A 72 5.68 -0.45 14.13
N ALA A 73 4.36 -0.28 14.11
CA ALA A 73 3.71 0.93 13.61
C ALA A 73 3.13 1.73 14.78
N LYS A 74 3.37 3.03 14.77
CA LYS A 74 2.74 4.02 15.64
C LYS A 74 1.95 5.00 14.80
N THR A 75 0.64 4.98 14.93
CA THR A 75 -0.26 5.81 14.13
C THR A 75 -0.95 6.83 15.02
N THR A 76 -0.84 8.10 14.64
CA THR A 76 -1.66 9.17 15.19
C THR A 76 -2.64 9.62 14.12
N GLN A 77 -3.92 9.72 14.47
CA GLN A 77 -4.98 10.20 13.59
C GLN A 77 -5.71 11.36 14.25
N PHE A 78 -6.02 12.38 13.46
CA PHE A 78 -6.92 13.47 13.84
C PHE A 78 -8.01 13.54 12.79
N GLY A 79 -9.26 13.68 13.19
CA GLY A 79 -10.33 13.82 12.24
C GLY A 79 -11.58 14.47 12.81
N ILE A 80 -12.52 14.74 11.92
CA ILE A 80 -13.82 15.34 12.24
C ILE A 80 -14.86 14.53 11.48
N ASN A 81 -15.90 14.12 12.20
CA ASN A 81 -17.12 13.57 11.60
C ASN A 81 -18.23 14.60 11.70
N GLY A 82 -19.09 14.66 10.69
CA GLY A 82 -20.31 15.44 10.71
C GLY A 82 -21.44 14.65 10.08
N PHE A 83 -22.60 14.66 10.72
CA PHE A 83 -23.83 14.11 10.16
C PHE A 83 -25.01 14.95 10.66
N LYS A 84 -25.77 15.52 9.74
CA LYS A 84 -26.95 16.31 10.09
C LYS A 84 -28.03 16.10 9.04
N GLU A 85 -29.24 15.90 9.53
CA GLU A 85 -30.45 15.97 8.72
C GLU A 85 -31.03 17.39 8.79
N ARG A 86 -31.73 17.80 7.74
CA ARG A 86 -32.37 19.11 7.63
C ARG A 86 -31.40 20.28 7.72
N VAL A 87 -30.42 20.28 6.83
CA VAL A 87 -29.37 21.32 6.79
C VAL A 87 -29.85 22.52 5.97
N PHE A 88 -30.36 22.27 4.77
CA PHE A 88 -30.87 23.29 3.85
C PHE A 88 -32.36 23.10 3.52
N SER A 89 -32.92 21.90 3.72
CA SER A 89 -34.32 21.54 3.43
C SER A 89 -34.91 20.74 4.61
N GLU A 90 -36.20 20.40 4.58
CA GLU A 90 -36.81 19.48 5.56
C GLU A 90 -36.48 18.00 5.26
N GLU A 91 -35.91 17.72 4.09
CA GLU A 91 -35.68 16.35 3.59
C GLU A 91 -34.20 16.02 3.37
N ASP A 92 -33.30 16.99 3.48
CA ASP A 92 -31.89 16.78 3.13
C ASP A 92 -31.07 16.15 4.26
N LYS A 93 -30.02 15.43 3.86
CA LYS A 93 -29.06 14.78 4.74
C LYS A 93 -27.66 15.12 4.27
N LEU A 94 -26.82 15.58 5.19
CA LEU A 94 -25.43 15.90 4.94
C LEU A 94 -24.55 15.08 5.88
N GLY A 95 -23.62 14.33 5.32
CA GLY A 95 -22.63 13.55 6.04
C GLY A 95 -21.23 13.81 5.53
N PHE A 96 -20.25 13.92 6.41
CA PHE A 96 -18.85 13.97 6.02
C PHE A 96 -17.93 13.41 7.09
N LYS A 97 -16.76 12.97 6.63
CA LYS A 97 -15.65 12.56 7.46
C LYS A 97 -14.36 13.02 6.83
N VAL A 98 -13.54 13.73 7.60
CA VAL A 98 -12.20 14.14 7.18
C VAL A 98 -11.22 13.67 8.24
N LEU A 99 -10.16 13.01 7.83
CA LEU A 99 -9.10 12.59 8.73
C LEU A 99 -7.70 12.83 8.13
N PHE A 100 -6.76 13.08 9.02
CA PHE A 100 -5.34 13.19 8.76
C PHE A 100 -4.65 12.14 9.62
N TYR A 101 -3.72 11.40 9.02
CA TYR A 101 -2.96 10.39 9.74
C TYR A 101 -1.47 10.53 9.51
N ASN A 102 -0.71 10.11 10.50
CA ASN A 102 0.72 9.95 10.43
C ASN A 102 1.14 8.66 11.14
N THR A 103 1.66 7.72 10.37
CA THR A 103 2.14 6.41 10.82
C THR A 103 3.66 6.37 10.73
N HIS A 104 4.31 6.15 11.87
CA HIS A 104 5.74 5.90 11.95
C HIS A 104 5.96 4.40 12.13
N LEU A 105 6.59 3.77 11.15
CA LEU A 105 6.86 2.34 11.13
C LEU A 105 8.36 2.09 11.26
N LYS A 106 8.74 1.31 12.28
CA LYS A 106 10.11 0.86 12.51
C LYS A 106 10.28 -0.57 12.05
N ASN A 107 11.51 -0.91 11.66
CA ASN A 107 11.91 -2.25 11.26
C ASN A 107 11.12 -2.81 10.07
N TYR A 108 10.70 -1.96 9.12
CA TYR A 108 9.99 -2.40 7.90
C TYR A 108 10.76 -3.53 7.22
N ILE A 109 10.13 -4.67 6.99
CA ILE A 109 10.78 -5.84 6.38
C ILE A 109 10.61 -5.70 4.87
N TYR A 110 11.73 -5.76 4.17
CA TYR A 110 11.79 -5.74 2.71
C TYR A 110 12.93 -6.63 2.26
N ASN A 111 13.01 -6.91 0.95
CA ASN A 111 14.11 -7.70 0.40
C ASN A 111 14.99 -6.92 -0.55
N VAL A 112 16.26 -7.36 -0.59
CA VAL A 112 17.33 -6.80 -1.41
C VAL A 112 18.01 -7.93 -2.16
N GLN A 113 18.71 -7.60 -3.24
CA GLN A 113 19.64 -8.55 -3.84
C GLN A 113 21.02 -8.37 -3.21
N HIS A 114 21.58 -9.47 -2.72
CA HIS A 114 22.82 -9.56 -1.97
C HIS A 114 23.83 -10.44 -2.72
N THR A 115 25.13 -10.22 -2.50
CA THR A 115 26.19 -11.03 -3.12
C THR A 115 26.85 -11.92 -2.07
N ALA A 116 26.86 -13.24 -2.30
CA ALA A 116 27.56 -14.19 -1.45
C ALA A 116 29.09 -14.00 -1.60
N VAL A 117 29.79 -14.08 -0.47
CA VAL A 117 31.25 -13.92 -0.40
C VAL A 117 31.89 -15.29 -0.60
N GLY A 118 32.76 -15.44 -1.61
CA GLY A 118 33.43 -16.69 -1.93
C GLY A 118 34.22 -16.64 -3.24
N SER A 119 34.84 -17.75 -3.64
CA SER A 119 35.64 -17.88 -4.88
C SER A 119 34.83 -17.73 -6.17
N ALA A 120 33.50 -17.90 -6.10
CA ALA A 120 32.55 -17.57 -7.15
C ALA A 120 31.37 -16.78 -6.55
N PRO A 121 31.35 -15.44 -6.64
CA PRO A 121 30.29 -14.62 -6.08
C PRO A 121 28.95 -14.89 -6.79
N SER A 122 27.96 -15.33 -6.03
CA SER A 122 26.58 -15.59 -6.49
C SER A 122 25.60 -14.62 -5.84
N LEU A 123 24.52 -14.30 -6.55
CA LEU A 123 23.49 -13.37 -6.07
C LEU A 123 22.36 -14.13 -5.40
N PHE A 124 21.88 -13.60 -4.28
CA PHE A 124 20.74 -14.14 -3.54
C PHE A 124 19.84 -13.03 -3.01
N ILE A 125 18.59 -13.36 -2.73
CA ILE A 125 17.62 -12.44 -2.13
C ILE A 125 17.74 -12.55 -0.62
N PHE A 126 17.81 -11.41 0.04
CA PHE A 126 17.95 -11.32 1.48
C PHE A 126 16.86 -10.42 2.05
N HIS A 127 16.08 -10.94 2.99
CA HIS A 127 15.11 -10.15 3.75
C HIS A 127 15.80 -9.47 4.92
N LYS A 128 15.58 -8.16 5.09
CA LYS A 128 16.11 -7.42 6.23
C LYS A 128 15.15 -6.34 6.70
N ASN A 129 15.37 -5.88 7.93
CA ASN A 129 14.70 -4.70 8.46
C ASN A 129 15.32 -3.44 7.84
N TYR A 130 14.49 -2.50 7.38
CA TYR A 130 14.93 -1.22 6.85
C TYR A 130 15.51 -0.35 7.97
N GLU A 131 16.70 0.20 7.72
CA GLU A 131 17.49 0.94 8.72
C GLU A 131 16.84 2.26 9.13
N LYS A 132 16.09 2.88 8.21
CA LYS A 132 15.39 4.14 8.44
C LYS A 132 13.92 3.89 8.79
N PRO A 133 13.30 4.70 9.66
CA PRO A 133 11.86 4.65 9.87
C PRO A 133 11.09 4.94 8.57
N VAL A 134 10.06 4.14 8.30
CA VAL A 134 9.08 4.39 7.25
C VAL A 134 7.98 5.29 7.81
N ASN A 135 7.71 6.40 7.15
CA ASN A 135 6.68 7.36 7.52
C ASN A 135 5.60 7.39 6.44
N ILE A 136 4.38 7.06 6.84
CA ILE A 136 3.20 7.08 5.96
C ILE A 136 2.27 8.15 6.50
N LYS A 137 2.02 9.20 5.72
CA LYS A 137 1.12 10.28 6.09
C LYS A 137 0.12 10.56 4.99
N GLY A 138 -1.09 10.93 5.37
CA GLY A 138 -2.13 11.19 4.40
C GLY A 138 -3.33 11.93 4.95
N ILE A 139 -4.22 12.26 4.01
CA ILE A 139 -5.55 12.82 4.26
C ILE A 139 -6.56 11.92 3.55
N GLU A 140 -7.68 11.68 4.22
CA GLU A 140 -8.85 11.02 3.65
C GLU A 140 -10.09 11.89 3.91
N LEU A 141 -10.91 12.02 2.88
CA LEU A 141 -12.14 12.80 2.88
C LEU A 141 -13.25 11.96 2.28
N GLU A 142 -14.39 11.92 2.97
CA GLU A 142 -15.66 11.40 2.49
C GLU A 142 -16.73 12.47 2.74
N PHE A 143 -17.56 12.73 1.75
CA PHE A 143 -18.69 13.67 1.82
C PHE A 143 -19.87 13.07 1.08
N SER A 144 -21.06 13.21 1.64
CA SER A 144 -22.32 12.72 1.07
C SER A 144 -23.41 13.75 1.36
N TYR A 145 -24.19 14.07 0.33
CA TYR A 145 -25.34 14.95 0.42
C TYR A 145 -26.51 14.34 -0.36
N ASP A 146 -27.68 14.27 0.24
CA ASP A 146 -28.89 13.72 -0.39
C ASP A 146 -30.10 14.57 0.00
N ILE A 147 -30.88 15.02 -0.99
CA ILE A 147 -32.12 15.80 -0.83
C ILE A 147 -33.33 15.06 -1.44
N GLY A 148 -33.23 13.73 -1.57
CA GLY A 148 -34.23 12.86 -2.20
C GLY A 148 -34.15 12.89 -3.72
N SER A 149 -34.46 14.04 -4.33
CA SER A 149 -34.44 14.24 -5.79
C SER A 149 -33.04 14.34 -6.39
N PHE A 150 -32.04 14.68 -5.58
CA PHE A 150 -30.64 14.79 -5.98
C PHE A 150 -29.74 14.24 -4.88
N TYR A 151 -28.62 13.65 -5.26
CA TYR A 151 -27.56 13.27 -4.33
C TYR A 151 -26.18 13.47 -4.96
N GLY A 152 -25.19 13.67 -4.09
CA GLY A 152 -23.79 13.76 -4.46
C GLY A 152 -22.90 13.12 -3.41
N ASN A 153 -21.95 12.30 -3.87
CA ASN A 153 -20.96 11.64 -3.02
C ASN A 153 -19.55 11.97 -3.51
N LEU A 154 -18.66 12.35 -2.60
CA LEU A 154 -17.26 12.64 -2.88
C LEU A 154 -16.39 11.82 -1.94
N ALA A 155 -15.44 11.09 -2.52
CA ALA A 155 -14.36 10.44 -1.78
C ALA A 155 -13.02 10.88 -2.33
N TYR A 156 -12.06 11.18 -1.46
CA TYR A 156 -10.71 11.54 -1.86
C TYR A 156 -9.70 11.06 -0.82
N ALA A 157 -8.64 10.41 -1.30
CA ALA A 157 -7.53 9.98 -0.46
C ALA A 157 -6.22 10.45 -1.09
N ARG A 158 -5.30 10.92 -0.24
CA ARG A 158 -3.93 11.26 -0.64
C ARG A 158 -2.93 10.80 0.40
N GLN A 159 -1.96 10.02 -0.03
CA GLN A 159 -0.93 9.42 0.81
C GLN A 159 0.47 9.74 0.28
N ASN A 160 1.38 10.02 1.19
CA ASN A 160 2.81 10.05 0.91
C ASN A 160 3.57 9.11 1.85
N THR A 161 4.49 8.33 1.28
CA THR A 161 5.32 7.36 2.00
C THR A 161 6.74 7.35 1.45
N ASN A 162 7.70 7.08 2.34
CA ASN A 162 9.10 6.78 2.02
C ASN A 162 9.42 5.27 2.14
N GLN A 163 8.39 4.42 2.13
CA GLN A 163 8.54 2.96 2.17
C GLN A 163 9.50 2.50 1.06
N PRO A 164 10.50 1.65 1.37
CA PRO A 164 11.39 1.13 0.35
C PRO A 164 10.65 0.10 -0.51
N VAL A 165 11.06 0.00 -1.77
CA VAL A 165 10.60 -1.07 -2.67
C VAL A 165 11.48 -2.32 -2.48
N SER A 166 10.87 -3.49 -2.53
CA SER A 166 11.62 -4.75 -2.47
C SER A 166 12.22 -5.05 -3.83
N PHE A 167 13.41 -5.67 -3.85
CA PHE A 167 14.07 -6.06 -5.09
C PHE A 167 13.19 -6.97 -5.96
N THR A 168 12.37 -7.80 -5.33
CA THR A 168 11.50 -8.75 -6.04
C THR A 168 10.21 -8.14 -6.59
N ASP A 169 9.86 -6.90 -6.25
CA ASP A 169 8.54 -6.31 -6.57
C ASP A 169 8.35 -5.99 -8.07
N ALA A 170 9.42 -5.97 -8.85
CA ALA A 170 9.37 -5.88 -10.30
C ALA A 170 10.47 -6.73 -10.92
N SER A 171 10.40 -6.89 -12.24
CA SER A 171 11.42 -7.61 -12.99
C SER A 171 11.87 -6.84 -14.24
N SER A 172 13.13 -7.03 -14.63
CA SER A 172 13.59 -6.71 -15.98
C SER A 172 12.79 -7.55 -16.99
N ARG A 173 12.66 -7.08 -18.23
CA ARG A 173 11.87 -7.81 -19.24
C ARG A 173 12.37 -9.27 -19.38
N VAL A 174 11.45 -10.16 -19.76
CA VAL A 174 11.69 -11.60 -19.98
C VAL A 174 12.70 -11.86 -21.12
N ASP A 175 12.97 -10.86 -21.97
CA ASP A 175 13.90 -10.90 -23.11
C ASP A 175 15.31 -10.40 -22.77
N ALA A 176 15.69 -10.34 -21.49
CA ALA A 176 17.01 -9.85 -21.05
C ALA A 176 18.15 -10.63 -21.73
N ALA A 177 18.63 -10.09 -22.87
CA ALA A 177 19.62 -10.71 -23.74
C ALA A 177 21.04 -10.75 -23.14
N SER A 178 21.25 -10.13 -21.97
CA SER A 178 22.55 -10.10 -21.29
C SER A 178 22.56 -10.99 -20.05
N HIS A 179 23.70 -11.65 -19.81
CA HIS A 179 23.98 -12.43 -18.59
C HIS A 179 23.74 -11.63 -17.31
N TYR A 180 23.90 -10.31 -17.38
CA TYR A 180 23.63 -9.40 -16.29
C TYR A 180 22.12 -9.23 -16.02
N GLY A 181 21.30 -9.04 -17.07
CA GLY A 181 19.85 -8.89 -16.92
C GLY A 181 19.15 -10.15 -16.41
N PHE A 182 19.64 -11.34 -16.79
CA PHE A 182 19.15 -12.61 -16.21
C PHE A 182 19.39 -12.67 -14.69
N LYS A 183 20.54 -12.16 -14.23
CA LYS A 183 20.95 -12.17 -12.82
C LYS A 183 20.23 -11.13 -11.97
N THR A 184 19.65 -10.09 -12.56
CA THR A 184 18.92 -9.03 -11.84
C THR A 184 17.40 -9.16 -11.95
N GLN A 185 16.91 -10.31 -12.43
CA GLN A 185 15.49 -10.63 -12.54
C GLN A 185 14.85 -10.71 -11.15
N GLY A 186 13.82 -9.90 -10.89
CA GLY A 186 12.92 -10.07 -9.74
C GLY A 186 11.75 -10.99 -10.05
N PHE A 187 10.84 -11.21 -9.10
CA PHE A 187 9.70 -12.12 -9.26
C PHE A 187 8.39 -11.41 -9.65
N GLY A 188 8.34 -10.08 -9.57
CA GLY A 188 7.18 -9.27 -9.93
C GLY A 188 6.91 -9.28 -11.43
N ALA A 189 5.76 -9.82 -11.83
CA ALA A 189 5.27 -9.79 -13.22
C ALA A 189 4.73 -8.41 -13.64
N SER A 190 4.47 -7.52 -12.66
CA SER A 190 4.03 -6.13 -12.88
C SER A 190 5.09 -5.14 -12.40
N LYS A 191 5.19 -4.00 -13.08
CA LYS A 191 6.06 -2.88 -12.68
C LYS A 191 5.34 -1.89 -11.77
N ILE A 192 4.02 -2.00 -11.68
CA ILE A 192 3.19 -1.19 -10.80
C ILE A 192 3.00 -2.01 -9.52
N SER A 193 3.72 -1.63 -8.47
CA SER A 193 3.66 -2.26 -7.16
C SER A 193 2.98 -1.38 -6.10
N ALA A 194 2.69 -0.12 -6.43
CA ALA A 194 2.08 0.85 -5.52
C ALA A 194 0.87 1.51 -6.18
N LEU A 195 -0.16 1.76 -5.37
CA LEU A 195 -1.31 2.58 -5.77
C LEU A 195 -0.88 4.03 -6.08
N PRO A 196 -1.66 4.76 -6.89
CA PRO A 196 -1.47 6.20 -7.06
C PRO A 196 -1.38 6.91 -5.70
N ARG A 197 -0.56 7.97 -5.65
CA ARG A 197 -0.42 8.78 -4.41
C ARG A 197 -1.73 9.40 -3.98
N ASP A 198 -2.61 9.67 -4.92
CA ASP A 198 -3.92 10.23 -4.67
C ASP A 198 -4.94 9.69 -5.66
N TYR A 199 -6.15 9.47 -5.16
CA TYR A 199 -7.28 8.99 -5.94
C TYR A 199 -8.57 9.52 -5.31
N GLY A 200 -9.62 9.61 -6.11
CA GLY A 200 -10.92 10.05 -5.64
C GLY A 200 -12.03 9.73 -6.61
N SER A 201 -13.26 9.87 -6.13
CA SER A 201 -14.47 9.68 -6.91
C SER A 201 -15.48 10.75 -6.58
N LEU A 202 -16.14 11.29 -7.60
CA LEU A 202 -17.29 12.17 -7.48
C LEU A 202 -18.47 11.49 -8.17
N GLU A 203 -19.48 11.16 -7.41
CA GLU A 203 -20.77 10.68 -7.89
C GLU A 203 -21.80 11.78 -7.76
N LEU A 204 -22.59 11.98 -8.82
CA LEU A 204 -23.73 12.86 -8.83
C LEU A 204 -24.91 12.11 -9.45
N GLY A 205 -26.10 12.26 -8.88
CA GLY A 205 -27.28 11.66 -9.48
C GLY A 205 -28.58 12.33 -9.07
N THR A 206 -29.63 11.99 -9.82
CA THR A 206 -30.98 12.51 -9.65
C THR A 206 -31.99 11.37 -9.57
N ARG A 207 -33.08 11.59 -8.85
CA ARG A 207 -34.18 10.64 -8.68
C ARG A 207 -35.50 11.28 -9.10
N TRP A 208 -36.29 10.53 -9.85
CA TRP A 208 -37.54 10.95 -10.47
C TRP A 208 -38.64 9.91 -10.21
N PHE A 209 -39.91 10.29 -10.39
CA PHE A 209 -41.08 9.40 -10.26
C PHE A 209 -41.12 8.66 -8.91
N ASP A 210 -41.14 9.39 -7.80
CA ASP A 210 -41.09 8.83 -6.44
C ASP A 210 -39.88 7.89 -6.24
N GLN A 211 -38.73 8.31 -6.75
CA GLN A 211 -37.45 7.59 -6.69
C GLN A 211 -37.35 6.30 -7.52
N ARG A 212 -38.36 6.02 -8.36
CA ARG A 212 -38.36 4.84 -9.24
C ARG A 212 -37.40 4.95 -10.39
N LEU A 213 -37.09 6.15 -10.87
CA LEU A 213 -36.05 6.37 -11.88
C LEU A 213 -34.87 7.10 -11.26
N GLN A 214 -33.68 6.54 -11.41
CA GLN A 214 -32.44 7.13 -10.94
C GLN A 214 -31.47 7.23 -12.11
N ILE A 215 -30.88 8.40 -12.29
CA ILE A 215 -29.88 8.68 -13.32
C ILE A 215 -28.68 9.28 -12.61
N GLY A 216 -27.52 8.67 -12.78
CA GLY A 216 -26.30 9.09 -12.11
C GLY A 216 -25.06 8.90 -12.96
N GLY A 217 -23.98 9.51 -12.52
CA GLY A 217 -22.66 9.32 -13.10
C GLY A 217 -21.58 9.41 -12.03
N VAL A 218 -20.50 8.65 -12.21
CA VAL A 218 -19.36 8.58 -11.31
C VAL A 218 -18.09 8.95 -12.09
N ALA A 219 -17.46 10.05 -11.71
CA ALA A 219 -16.15 10.45 -12.21
C ALA A 219 -15.06 9.95 -11.25
N LYS A 220 -14.12 9.15 -11.77
CA LYS A 220 -12.99 8.58 -11.03
C LYS A 220 -11.69 9.26 -11.42
N TYR A 221 -10.99 9.77 -10.43
CA TYR A 221 -9.70 10.43 -10.57
C TYR A 221 -8.59 9.54 -10.00
N TYR A 222 -7.53 9.34 -10.78
CA TYR A 222 -6.30 8.68 -10.35
C TYR A 222 -5.12 9.60 -10.62
N GLY A 223 -4.42 9.96 -9.55
CA GLY A 223 -3.23 10.80 -9.58
C GLY A 223 -2.04 10.11 -10.25
N LYS A 224 -0.85 10.69 -10.05
CA LYS A 224 0.38 10.09 -10.58
C LYS A 224 0.67 8.78 -9.85
N SER A 225 0.89 7.73 -10.61
CA SER A 225 1.32 6.43 -10.08
C SER A 225 2.83 6.38 -9.93
N LYS A 226 3.29 5.54 -9.02
CA LYS A 226 4.69 5.11 -8.98
C LYS A 226 4.78 3.73 -9.62
N ARG A 227 5.80 3.55 -10.46
CA ARG A 227 6.21 2.21 -10.91
C ARG A 227 7.66 1.98 -10.51
N ILE A 228 8.08 0.74 -10.45
CA ILE A 228 9.46 0.40 -10.16
C ILE A 228 10.30 0.63 -11.43
N ALA A 229 11.35 1.43 -11.30
CA ALA A 229 12.33 1.68 -12.34
C ALA A 229 13.13 0.39 -12.61
N ILE A 230 13.36 0.09 -13.88
CA ILE A 230 14.01 -1.16 -14.31
C ILE A 230 15.53 -1.00 -14.38
N ASP A 231 15.99 0.15 -14.88
CA ASP A 231 17.41 0.40 -15.16
C ASP A 231 18.08 1.28 -14.09
N GLU A 232 17.33 1.65 -13.05
CA GLU A 232 17.83 2.48 -11.95
C GLU A 232 17.97 1.66 -10.66
N PHE A 233 19.20 1.63 -10.14
CA PHE A 233 19.56 0.90 -8.94
C PHE A 233 20.39 1.77 -8.01
N ASN A 234 20.18 1.59 -6.70
CA ASN A 234 21.13 2.05 -5.70
C ASN A 234 21.96 0.88 -5.18
N TYR A 235 23.27 1.08 -5.14
CA TYR A 235 24.23 0.11 -4.62
C TYR A 235 24.74 0.56 -3.26
N THR A 236 24.59 -0.32 -2.27
CA THR A 236 25.14 -0.09 -0.94
C THR A 236 26.39 -0.93 -0.79
N TYR A 237 27.50 -0.27 -0.45
CA TYR A 237 28.79 -0.89 -0.14
C TYR A 237 29.09 -0.68 1.34
N TYR A 238 29.56 -1.73 2.02
CA TYR A 238 29.93 -1.68 3.42
C TYR A 238 31.47 -1.71 3.57
N PRO A 239 32.16 -0.55 3.47
CA PRO A 239 33.62 -0.47 3.59
C PRO A 239 34.06 -0.74 5.05
N GLY A 240 35.07 -1.60 5.22
CA GLY A 240 35.64 -1.90 6.55
C GLY A 240 34.95 -3.03 7.33
N THR A 241 33.84 -3.57 6.80
CA THR A 241 33.27 -4.86 7.23
C THR A 241 33.55 -5.93 6.18
N HIS A 242 32.80 -7.03 6.14
CA HIS A 242 32.82 -7.96 5.00
C HIS A 242 32.43 -7.22 3.70
N ILE A 243 33.13 -7.49 2.60
CA ILE A 243 32.81 -6.94 1.27
C ILE A 243 31.50 -7.58 0.80
N VAL A 244 30.39 -6.86 1.00
CA VAL A 244 29.08 -7.30 0.53
C VAL A 244 28.40 -6.14 -0.18
N LYS A 245 27.87 -6.43 -1.37
CA LYS A 245 27.18 -5.49 -2.24
C LYS A 245 25.67 -5.75 -2.15
N GLU A 246 24.91 -4.73 -1.76
CA GLU A 246 23.45 -4.77 -1.84
C GLU A 246 22.96 -3.95 -3.03
N THR A 247 21.92 -4.46 -3.69
CA THR A 247 21.26 -3.79 -4.81
C THR A 247 19.79 -3.55 -4.47
N HIS A 248 19.36 -2.29 -4.55
CA HIS A 248 17.98 -1.86 -4.34
C HIS A 248 17.38 -1.32 -5.63
N ARG A 249 16.11 -1.62 -5.89
CA ARG A 249 15.35 -1.00 -6.98
C ARG A 249 14.90 0.41 -6.59
N LEU A 250 14.74 1.27 -7.59
CA LEU A 250 14.20 2.62 -7.41
C LEU A 250 12.77 2.72 -7.97
N GLU A 251 12.09 3.79 -7.59
CA GLU A 251 10.76 4.13 -8.09
C GLU A 251 10.87 5.26 -9.12
N GLU A 252 10.08 5.17 -10.19
CA GLU A 252 9.87 6.24 -11.15
C GLU A 252 8.39 6.66 -11.16
N THR A 253 8.14 7.92 -11.52
CA THR A 253 6.78 8.47 -11.57
C THR A 253 6.16 8.29 -12.96
N VAL A 254 4.94 7.78 -13.00
CA VAL A 254 4.13 7.65 -14.21
C VAL A 254 3.10 8.78 -14.26
N ASN A 255 2.80 9.24 -15.46
CA ASN A 255 1.75 10.23 -15.68
C ASN A 255 0.39 9.72 -15.19
N LYS A 256 -0.47 10.66 -14.80
CA LYS A 256 -1.83 10.37 -14.33
C LYS A 256 -2.66 9.70 -15.42
N GLN A 257 -3.58 8.83 -15.03
CA GLN A 257 -4.58 8.28 -15.93
C GLN A 257 -5.62 9.38 -16.29
N PRO A 258 -6.30 9.25 -17.45
CA PRO A 258 -7.47 10.08 -17.71
C PRO A 258 -8.55 9.83 -16.64
N ILE A 259 -9.40 10.84 -16.44
CA ILE A 259 -10.58 10.67 -15.59
C ILE A 259 -11.51 9.68 -16.30
N ILE A 260 -11.92 8.64 -15.58
CA ILE A 260 -12.88 7.65 -16.05
C ILE A 260 -14.26 8.12 -15.60
N VAL A 261 -15.24 8.14 -16.50
CA VAL A 261 -16.61 8.54 -16.19
C VAL A 261 -17.52 7.38 -16.55
N ASP A 262 -18.20 6.85 -15.53
CA ASP A 262 -19.20 5.79 -15.68
C ASP A 262 -20.58 6.42 -15.54
N PHE A 263 -21.54 6.04 -16.37
CA PHE A 263 -22.93 6.50 -16.29
C PHE A 263 -23.86 5.34 -15.97
N TYR A 264 -24.91 5.61 -15.21
CA TYR A 264 -25.90 4.58 -14.92
C TYR A 264 -27.33 5.11 -14.88
N VAL A 265 -28.25 4.21 -15.19
CA VAL A 265 -29.69 4.41 -15.09
C VAL A 265 -30.30 3.21 -14.39
N SER A 266 -31.12 3.44 -13.38
CA SER A 266 -31.89 2.42 -12.68
C SER A 266 -33.37 2.80 -12.72
N TYR A 267 -34.23 1.90 -13.16
CA TYR A 267 -35.67 2.13 -13.27
C TYR A 267 -36.49 0.99 -12.66
N GLU A 268 -37.43 1.32 -11.78
CA GLU A 268 -38.39 0.40 -11.18
C GLU A 268 -39.80 0.63 -11.79
N PRO A 269 -40.13 0.00 -12.93
CA PRO A 269 -41.44 0.18 -13.59
C PRO A 269 -42.60 -0.37 -12.75
N ILE A 270 -42.39 -1.49 -12.06
CA ILE A 270 -43.34 -2.13 -11.15
C ILE A 270 -42.62 -2.50 -9.87
N LYS A 271 -43.35 -2.53 -8.75
CA LYS A 271 -42.78 -2.89 -7.44
C LYS A 271 -42.00 -4.20 -7.55
N SER A 272 -40.77 -4.18 -7.06
CA SER A 272 -39.86 -5.33 -7.02
C SER A 272 -39.25 -5.77 -8.36
N LEU A 273 -39.44 -5.02 -9.46
CA LEU A 273 -38.70 -5.22 -10.71
C LEU A 273 -37.79 -4.00 -10.96
N ILE A 274 -36.48 -4.19 -10.90
CA ILE A 274 -35.50 -3.12 -11.14
C ILE A 274 -34.72 -3.44 -12.42
N LEU A 275 -34.78 -2.52 -13.38
CA LEU A 275 -33.96 -2.54 -14.60
C LEU A 275 -32.76 -1.62 -14.38
N LYS A 276 -31.54 -2.11 -14.58
CA LYS A 276 -30.31 -1.32 -14.48
C LYS A 276 -29.53 -1.36 -15.78
N LEU A 277 -29.01 -0.21 -16.17
CA LEU A 277 -28.12 -0.03 -17.31
C LEU A 277 -26.93 0.80 -16.86
N GLU A 278 -25.72 0.35 -17.21
CA GLU A 278 -24.45 1.00 -16.89
C GLU A 278 -23.64 1.13 -18.19
N LEU A 279 -22.96 2.27 -18.37
CA LEU A 279 -22.12 2.61 -19.53
C LEU A 279 -20.76 3.12 -19.08
#